data_AF-A0A6B0WAL9-F1
#
_entry.id   AF-A0A6B0WAL9-F1
#
_cell.length_a   1.000
_cell.length_b   1.000
_cell.length_c   1.000
_cell.angle_alpha   90.00
_cell.angle_beta   90.00
_cell.angle_gamma   90.00
#
_symmetry.space_group_name_H-M   'P 1'
#
loop_
_entity.id
_entity.type
_entity.pdbx_description
1 polymer ?
#
loop_
_entity_poly.entity_id
_entity_poly.type
_entity_poly.pdbx_seq_one_letter_code
_entity_poly.pdbx_strand_id
1 'polypeptide(L)'
;MFFTLTGVALVCLLLILAASLRLLAGGEAQRPNILLIVADDLGYADLGAYGSDIRTPNIDRLAAGGILFTQFHTAPMCAPTRAMLYTG
;
A
#
# COMPACT_ATOMS: atom_id res chain seq x y z
N MET A 1 -19.45 -11.97 50.00
CA MET A 1 -18.23 -12.57 49.42
C MET A 1 -18.52 -13.47 48.22
N PHE A 2 -19.57 -14.31 48.24
CA PHE A 2 -19.94 -15.16 47.09
C PHE A 2 -20.49 -14.39 45.88
N PHE A 3 -21.27 -13.31 46.09
CA PHE A 3 -21.86 -12.49 45.02
C PHE A 3 -20.84 -11.67 44.21
N THR A 4 -19.69 -11.36 44.79
CA THR A 4 -18.60 -10.61 44.13
C THR A 4 -17.72 -11.53 43.29
N LEU A 5 -17.54 -12.80 43.67
CA LEU A 5 -16.77 -13.77 42.87
C LEU A 5 -17.48 -14.16 41.57
N THR A 6 -18.81 -14.32 41.61
CA THR A 6 -19.61 -14.64 40.41
C THR A 6 -19.62 -13.50 39.40
N GLY A 7 -19.64 -12.24 39.86
CA GLY A 7 -19.56 -11.06 38.99
C GLY A 7 -18.20 -10.92 38.28
N VAL A 8 -17.09 -11.15 38.98
CA VAL A 8 -15.74 -11.12 38.38
C VAL A 8 -15.56 -12.23 37.36
N ALA A 9 -16.04 -13.44 37.65
CA ALA A 9 -15.97 -14.57 36.72
C ALA A 9 -16.75 -14.31 35.42
N LEU A 10 -17.93 -13.67 35.50
CA LEU A 10 -18.74 -13.32 34.33
C LEU A 10 -18.05 -12.28 33.44
N VAL A 11 -17.42 -11.26 34.05
CA VAL A 11 -16.67 -10.24 33.32
C VAL A 11 -15.46 -10.84 32.63
N CYS A 12 -14.70 -11.70 33.31
CA CYS A 12 -13.58 -12.42 32.70
C CYS A 12 -14.04 -13.29 31.52
N LEU A 13 -15.15 -14.02 31.68
CA LEU A 13 -15.71 -14.85 30.60
C LEU A 13 -16.13 -14.01 29.40
N LEU A 14 -16.78 -12.85 29.62
CA LEU A 14 -17.17 -11.93 28.56
C LEU A 14 -15.96 -11.33 27.83
N LEU A 15 -14.89 -10.99 28.55
CA LEU A 15 -13.66 -10.48 27.97
C LEU A 15 -12.93 -11.54 27.15
N ILE A 16 -12.86 -12.78 27.64
CA ILE A 16 -12.28 -13.92 26.93
C ILE A 16 -13.08 -14.24 25.67
N LEU A 17 -14.41 -14.19 25.75
CA LEU A 17 -15.29 -14.42 24.62
C LEU A 17 -15.12 -13.32 23.55
N ALA A 18 -15.11 -12.05 23.95
CA ALA A 18 -14.90 -10.93 23.04
C ALA A 18 -13.53 -10.97 22.34
N ALA A 19 -12.47 -11.37 23.05
CA ALA A 19 -11.13 -11.55 22.47
C ALA A 19 -11.11 -12.73 21.47
N SER A 20 -11.76 -13.83 21.80
CA SER A 20 -11.87 -15.02 20.94
C SER A 20 -12.62 -14.71 19.64
N LEU A 21 -13.72 -13.93 19.71
CA LEU A 21 -14.44 -13.49 18.51
C LEU A 21 -13.58 -12.60 17.60
N ARG A 22 -12.74 -11.73 18.16
CA ARG A 22 -11.82 -10.89 17.37
C ARG A 22 -10.74 -11.70 16.66
N LEU A 23 -10.29 -12.80 17.27
CA LEU A 23 -9.30 -13.68 16.67
C LEU A 23 -9.88 -14.49 15.50
N LEU A 24 -11.14 -14.94 15.61
CA LEU A 24 -11.85 -15.59 14.49
C LEU A 24 -12.25 -14.61 13.39
N ALA A 25 -12.42 -13.32 13.70
CA ALA A 25 -12.77 -12.28 12.74
C ALA A 25 -11.57 -11.77 11.92
N GLY A 26 -10.41 -12.44 12.01
CA GLY A 26 -9.28 -12.21 11.12
C GLY A 26 -9.70 -12.48 9.67
N GLY A 27 -10.17 -11.44 8.99
CA GLY A 27 -10.47 -11.51 7.56
C GLY A 27 -9.22 -11.94 6.81
N GLU A 28 -9.40 -12.83 5.84
CA GLU A 28 -8.31 -13.28 4.98
C GLU A 28 -7.58 -12.03 4.45
N ALA A 29 -6.27 -11.95 4.69
CA ALA A 29 -5.48 -10.83 4.20
C ALA A 29 -5.57 -10.85 2.67
N GLN A 30 -6.43 -10.01 2.10
CA GLN A 30 -6.65 -9.99 0.67
C GLN A 30 -5.33 -9.66 0.00
N ARG A 31 -4.88 -10.59 -0.86
CA ARG A 31 -3.68 -10.38 -1.65
C ARG A 31 -3.88 -9.10 -2.47
N PRO A 32 -2.98 -8.11 -2.36
CA PRO A 32 -3.14 -6.87 -3.10
C PRO A 32 -3.00 -7.15 -4.60
N ASN A 33 -3.80 -6.46 -5.40
CA ASN A 33 -3.59 -6.40 -6.84
C ASN A 33 -2.47 -5.40 -7.13
N ILE A 34 -1.58 -5.74 -8.07
CA ILE A 34 -0.48 -4.87 -8.48
C ILE A 34 -0.76 -4.40 -9.91
N LEU A 35 -0.86 -3.09 -10.10
CA LEU A 35 -0.95 -2.46 -11.41
C LEU A 35 0.37 -1.72 -11.71
N LEU A 36 1.10 -2.21 -12.71
CA LEU A 36 2.34 -1.58 -13.17
C LEU A 36 2.06 -0.78 -14.45
N ILE A 37 2.24 0.54 -14.38
CA ILE A 37 2.09 1.44 -15.53
C ILE A 37 3.49 1.86 -15.98
N VAL A 38 3.81 1.62 -17.25
CA VAL A 38 5.08 2.03 -17.87
C VAL A 38 4.77 2.98 -19.01
N ALA A 39 5.36 4.17 -18.97
CA ALA A 39 5.29 5.15 -20.05
C ALA A 39 6.58 5.08 -20.87
N ASP A 40 6.45 5.06 -22.19
CA ASP A 40 7.61 5.08 -23.11
C ASP A 40 8.05 6.52 -23.36
N ASP A 41 9.37 6.72 -23.52
CA ASP A 41 10.00 8.03 -23.76
C ASP A 41 9.61 9.17 -22.78
N LEU A 42 9.22 8.84 -21.55
CA LEU A 42 8.87 9.83 -20.54
C LEU A 42 10.12 10.42 -19.87
N GLY A 43 10.34 11.72 -20.05
CA GLY A 43 11.42 12.45 -19.42
C GLY A 43 11.16 12.77 -17.94
N TYR A 44 12.25 12.96 -17.19
CA TYR A 44 12.16 13.30 -15.75
C TYR A 44 11.36 14.58 -15.49
N ALA A 45 11.50 15.59 -16.36
CA ALA A 45 10.85 16.89 -16.24
C ALA A 45 9.50 17.00 -16.97
N ASP A 46 8.89 15.87 -17.37
CA ASP A 46 7.61 15.87 -18.08
C ASP A 46 6.38 15.77 -17.15
N LEU A 47 6.59 15.43 -15.88
CA LEU A 47 5.51 15.32 -14.88
C LEU A 47 5.50 16.51 -13.93
N GLY A 48 4.30 17.03 -13.65
CA GLY A 48 4.08 18.09 -12.66
C GLY A 48 4.64 17.72 -11.28
N ALA A 49 4.53 16.44 -10.89
CA ALA A 49 5.14 15.90 -9.67
C ALA A 49 6.68 16.08 -9.56
N TYR A 50 7.38 16.26 -10.68
CA TYR A 50 8.82 16.55 -10.73
C TYR A 50 9.13 18.02 -11.06
N GLY A 51 8.11 18.89 -11.09
CA GLY A 51 8.26 20.33 -11.34
C GLY A 51 8.07 20.77 -12.80
N SER A 52 7.43 19.94 -13.64
CA SER A 52 7.08 20.31 -15.02
C SER A 52 6.00 21.39 -15.10
N ASP A 53 6.00 22.17 -16.20
CA ASP A 53 4.89 23.03 -16.60
C ASP A 53 3.74 22.25 -17.28
N ILE A 54 3.98 20.98 -17.66
CA ILE A 54 2.97 20.11 -18.27
C ILE A 54 1.97 19.69 -17.18
N ARG A 55 0.67 19.95 -17.43
CA ARG A 55 -0.39 19.60 -16.47
C ARG A 55 -0.65 18.09 -16.50
N THR A 56 -0.26 17.38 -15.45
CA THR A 56 -0.45 15.92 -15.28
C THR A 56 -1.30 15.56 -14.06
N PRO A 57 -2.53 16.11 -13.92
CA PRO A 57 -3.28 16.08 -12.65
C PRO A 57 -3.60 14.67 -12.12
N ASN A 58 -3.75 13.68 -13.01
CA ASN A 58 -3.98 12.30 -12.60
C ASN A 58 -2.72 11.65 -12.01
N ILE A 59 -1.55 11.92 -12.58
CA ILE A 59 -0.27 11.40 -12.09
C ILE A 59 0.14 12.14 -10.82
N ASP A 60 -0.06 13.45 -10.79
CA ASP A 60 0.26 14.28 -9.62
C ASP A 60 -0.56 13.84 -8.40
N ARG A 61 -1.85 13.51 -8.60
CA ARG A 61 -2.71 12.95 -7.55
C ARG A 61 -2.22 11.57 -7.06
N LEU A 62 -1.71 10.73 -7.95
CA LEU A 62 -1.13 9.44 -7.56
C LEU A 62 0.16 9.65 -6.76
N ALA A 63 1.03 10.57 -7.18
CA ALA A 63 2.26 10.91 -6.47
C ALA A 63 1.97 11.47 -5.06
N ALA A 64 0.99 12.36 -4.92
CA ALA A 64 0.61 12.95 -3.64
C ALA A 64 0.05 11.92 -2.63
N GLY A 65 -0.56 10.84 -3.12
CA GLY A 65 -1.08 9.75 -2.30
C GLY A 65 -0.09 8.59 -2.08
N GLY A 66 1.14 8.70 -2.59
CA GLY A 66 2.10 7.60 -2.63
C GLY A 66 3.52 8.03 -2.28
N ILE A 67 4.49 7.32 -2.88
CA ILE A 67 5.92 7.60 -2.73
C ILE A 67 6.46 8.04 -4.08
N LEU A 68 7.21 9.15 -4.09
CA LEU A 68 7.90 9.67 -5.26
C LEU A 68 9.39 9.36 -5.15
N PHE A 69 9.97 8.76 -6.19
CA PHE A 69 11.41 8.47 -6.25
C PHE A 69 12.11 9.55 -7.08
N THR A 70 13.03 10.29 -6.48
CA THR A 70 13.78 11.35 -7.18
C THR A 70 15.12 10.89 -7.75
N GLN A 71 15.58 9.69 -7.38
CA GLN A 71 16.87 9.13 -7.79
C GLN A 71 16.68 7.70 -8.34
N PHE A 72 16.01 7.61 -9.49
CA PHE A 72 15.87 6.35 -10.23
C PHE A 72 16.73 6.39 -11.50
N HIS A 73 17.15 5.22 -11.98
CA HIS A 73 18.00 5.09 -13.16
C HIS A 73 17.42 4.07 -14.13
N THR A 74 17.55 4.36 -15.43
CA THR A 74 17.15 3.48 -16.53
C THR A 74 18.33 3.25 -17.46
N ALA A 75 18.27 2.18 -18.26
CA ALA A 75 19.19 2.04 -19.37
C ALA A 75 18.85 3.11 -20.44
N PRO A 76 19.83 3.58 -21.26
CA PRO A 76 19.60 4.66 -22.23
C PRO A 76 18.78 4.23 -23.46
N MET A 77 18.03 3.12 -23.37
CA MET A 77 17.12 2.63 -24.42
C MET A 77 15.94 1.86 -23.80
N CYS A 78 14.80 1.87 -24.50
CA CYS A 78 13.55 1.26 -24.02
C CYS A 78 13.65 -0.28 -23.92
N ALA A 79 14.28 -0.93 -24.91
CA ALA A 79 14.43 -2.38 -24.94
C ALA A 79 15.24 -2.95 -23.74
N PRO A 80 16.46 -2.47 -23.43
CA PRO A 80 17.19 -2.95 -22.25
C PRO A 80 16.50 -2.57 -20.93
N THR A 81 15.89 -1.39 -20.82
CA THR A 81 15.13 -1.00 -19.61
C THR A 81 13.97 -1.95 -19.34
N ARG A 82 13.21 -2.33 -20.38
CA ARG A 82 12.12 -3.30 -20.26
C ARG A 82 12.62 -4.71 -19.96
N ALA A 83 13.74 -5.12 -20.55
CA ALA A 83 14.33 -6.43 -20.24
C ALA A 83 14.67 -6.52 -18.74
N MET A 84 15.39 -5.54 -18.20
CA MET A 84 15.72 -5.46 -16.77
C MET A 84 14.46 -5.47 -15.88
N LEU A 85 13.39 -4.78 -16.28
CA LEU A 85 12.13 -4.75 -15.53
C LEU A 85 11.45 -6.12 -15.46
N TYR A 86 11.50 -6.91 -16.54
CA TYR A 86 10.81 -8.21 -16.60
C TYR A 86 11.63 -9.35 -16.02
N THR A 87 12.95 -9.28 -16.11
CA THR A 87 13.84 -10.37 -15.67
C THR A 87 14.47 -10.14 -14.30
N GLY A 88 14.44 -8.90 -13.79
CA GLY A 88 15.35 -8.46 -12.73
C GLY A 88 16.78 -8.31 -13.23
#